data_AF-X1QM85-F1
#
_entry.id   AF-X1QM85-F1
#
_cell.length_a   1.000
_cell.length_b   1.000
_cell.length_c   1.000
_cell.angle_alpha   90.00
_cell.angle_beta   90.00
_cell.angle_gamma   90.00
#
_symmetry.space_group_name_H-M   'P 1'
#
loop_
_entity.id
_entity.type
_entity.pdbx_description
1 polymer ?
#
loop_
_entity_poly.entity_id
_entity_poly.type
_entity_poly.pdbx_seq_one_letter_code
_entity_poly.pdbx_strand_id
1 'polypeptide(L)'
;APDFDGDEWKWPSFPCRPLTGGGWAFALSGNGQKIVFGAQSSTDKIDYDLYVVNWDGKEMRRITNFHDRWFSLADISHDGEKIVFFYNGRKKQGIGTYTVNGEGKELKYIKSRLAPRVELFD
;
A
#
# COMPACT_ATOMS: atom_id res chain seq x y z
N ALA A 1 3.93 6.00 -17.18
CA ALA A 1 5.01 5.20 -16.56
C ALA A 1 6.34 5.91 -16.77
N PRO A 2 7.41 5.66 -16.00
CA PRO A 2 8.67 6.39 -16.18
C PRO A 2 9.27 6.12 -17.56
N ASP A 3 9.65 7.19 -18.26
CA ASP A 3 10.56 7.13 -19.38
C ASP A 3 11.95 6.85 -18.83
N PHE A 4 12.67 5.92 -19.45
CA PHE A 4 14.08 5.71 -19.19
C PHE A 4 14.87 6.49 -20.23
N ASP A 5 15.62 7.50 -19.80
CA ASP A 5 16.27 8.44 -20.74
C ASP A 5 17.63 7.97 -21.28
N GLY A 6 18.19 6.93 -20.67
CA GLY A 6 19.49 6.36 -20.98
C GLY A 6 20.28 6.01 -19.71
N ASP A 7 20.13 6.83 -18.66
CA ASP A 7 20.79 6.63 -17.36
C ASP A 7 19.77 6.39 -16.22
N GLU A 8 18.61 7.05 -16.21
CA GLU A 8 17.65 6.96 -15.10
C GLU A 8 16.16 6.96 -15.50
N TRP A 9 15.30 6.53 -14.56
CA TRP A 9 13.85 6.39 -14.73
C TRP A 9 13.09 7.66 -14.30
N LYS A 10 12.55 8.42 -15.26
CA LYS A 10 11.90 9.73 -15.08
C LYS A 10 10.41 9.67 -15.41
N TRP A 11 9.53 9.95 -14.45
CA TRP A 11 8.06 9.86 -14.61
C TRP A 11 7.48 11.06 -15.42
N PRO A 12 7.09 10.89 -16.71
CA PRO A 12 6.57 11.97 -17.55
C PRO A 12 5.04 12.10 -17.39
N SER A 13 4.34 10.99 -17.12
CA SER A 13 3.00 10.96 -16.54
C SER A 13 2.64 9.57 -15.98
N PHE A 14 1.90 9.59 -14.86
CA PHE A 14 0.74 8.75 -14.56
C PHE A 14 0.74 7.24 -14.93
N PRO A 15 0.56 6.33 -13.94
CA PRO A 15 -0.34 5.19 -14.07
C PRO A 15 -1.80 5.69 -13.97
N CYS A 16 -2.26 6.47 -14.96
CA CYS A 16 -3.47 7.41 -14.90
C CYS A 16 -3.53 10.15 -13.62
N ARG A 17 -3.86 10.53 -12.33
CA ARG A 17 -2.86 11.15 -11.44
C ARG A 17 -2.36 10.06 -10.47
N PRO A 18 -1.05 9.76 -10.37
CA PRO A 18 -0.54 9.12 -9.16
C PRO A 18 -0.70 10.15 -8.04
N LEU A 19 -1.15 9.73 -6.85
CA LEU A 19 -1.47 10.68 -5.78
C LEU A 19 -0.18 11.20 -5.11
N THR A 20 0.46 12.18 -5.74
CA THR A 20 1.62 12.93 -5.22
C THR A 20 1.25 13.93 -4.11
N GLY A 21 0.01 13.89 -3.61
CA GLY A 21 -0.48 14.78 -2.56
C GLY A 21 -1.48 14.11 -1.62
N GLY A 22 -1.16 14.14 -0.32
CA GLY A 22 -2.14 14.05 0.76
C GLY A 22 -2.61 12.65 1.18
N GLY A 23 -1.76 11.90 1.87
CA GLY A 23 -2.20 10.87 2.85
C GLY A 23 -2.57 9.48 2.33
N TRP A 24 -2.35 9.20 1.04
CA TRP A 24 -2.61 7.90 0.43
C TRP A 24 -1.36 7.03 0.38
N ALA A 25 -1.55 5.72 0.47
CA ALA A 25 -0.50 4.71 0.44
C ALA A 25 0.51 4.92 -0.71
N PHE A 26 1.75 5.23 -0.35
CA PHE A 26 2.91 5.24 -1.24
C PHE A 26 4.17 4.96 -0.40
N ALA A 27 4.86 3.86 -0.68
CA ALA A 27 6.07 3.44 0.04
C ALA A 27 7.05 2.72 -0.88
N LEU A 28 8.34 2.81 -0.57
CA LEU A 28 9.45 2.17 -1.29
C LEU A 28 10.23 1.32 -0.29
N SER A 29 10.52 0.05 -0.62
CA SER A 29 11.33 -0.81 0.23
C SER A 29 12.75 -0.25 0.38
N GLY A 30 13.33 -0.38 1.57
CA GLY A 30 14.63 0.21 1.89
C GLY A 30 15.81 -0.32 1.05
N ASN A 31 15.65 -1.47 0.40
CA ASN A 31 16.58 -2.00 -0.62
C ASN A 31 16.35 -1.45 -2.04
N GLY A 32 15.39 -0.54 -2.22
CA GLY A 32 15.03 0.10 -3.49
C GLY A 32 14.23 -0.76 -4.48
N GLN A 33 13.88 -2.00 -4.14
CA GLN A 33 13.39 -2.98 -5.12
C GLN A 33 11.88 -2.96 -5.39
N LYS A 34 11.05 -2.52 -4.43
CA LYS A 34 9.58 -2.63 -4.51
C LYS A 34 8.87 -1.35 -4.09
N ILE A 35 7.84 -0.97 -4.84
CA ILE A 35 6.95 0.15 -4.56
C ILE A 35 5.57 -0.40 -4.16
N VAL A 36 5.01 0.09 -3.05
CA VAL A 36 3.60 -0.10 -2.67
C VAL A 36 2.84 1.19 -2.95
N PHE A 37 1.69 1.10 -3.61
CA PHE A 37 0.89 2.28 -3.96
C PHE A 37 -0.61 1.97 -4.04
N GLY A 38 -1.46 2.99 -3.81
CA GLY A 38 -2.89 2.93 -4.09
C GLY A 38 -3.23 3.25 -5.55
N ALA A 39 -4.09 2.44 -6.18
CA ALA A 39 -4.58 2.68 -7.55
C ALA A 39 -6.06 2.30 -7.73
N GLN A 40 -6.67 2.80 -8.80
CA GLN A 40 -8.09 2.59 -9.07
C GLN A 40 -8.35 1.12 -9.49
N SER A 41 -9.28 0.47 -8.82
CA SER A 41 -9.55 -0.98 -8.93
C SER A 41 -10.54 -1.36 -10.04
N SER A 42 -11.25 -0.39 -10.62
CA SER A 42 -12.21 -0.59 -11.71
C SER A 42 -12.36 0.67 -12.56
N THR A 43 -12.70 0.53 -13.83
CA THR A 43 -12.94 1.66 -14.76
C THR A 43 -14.32 2.28 -14.62
N ASP A 44 -15.29 1.56 -14.04
CA ASP A 44 -16.69 2.01 -13.90
C ASP A 44 -17.00 2.70 -12.56
N LYS A 45 -16.10 2.63 -11.58
CA LYS A 45 -16.30 3.11 -10.21
C LYS A 45 -15.05 3.79 -9.64
N ILE A 46 -15.27 4.74 -8.73
CA ILE A 46 -14.22 5.43 -7.96
C ILE A 46 -13.85 4.57 -6.72
N ASP A 47 -13.58 3.29 -6.96
CA ASP A 47 -13.14 2.31 -5.96
C ASP A 47 -11.64 2.04 -6.15
N TYR A 48 -10.86 2.02 -5.07
CA TYR A 48 -9.41 1.81 -5.10
C TYR A 48 -9.03 0.51 -4.40
N ASP A 49 -7.78 0.08 -4.60
CA ASP A 49 -7.10 -0.94 -3.82
C ASP A 49 -5.58 -0.66 -3.80
N LEU A 50 -4.86 -1.37 -2.94
CA LEU A 50 -3.41 -1.33 -2.86
C LEU A 50 -2.77 -2.31 -3.84
N TYR A 51 -1.59 -1.93 -4.34
CA TYR A 51 -0.78 -2.69 -5.29
C TYR A 51 0.67 -2.68 -4.82
N VAL A 52 1.42 -3.73 -5.17
CA VAL A 52 2.88 -3.77 -5.10
C VAL A 52 3.43 -3.97 -6.52
N VAL A 53 4.58 -3.40 -6.82
CA VAL A 53 5.29 -3.54 -8.10
C VAL A 53 6.79 -3.50 -7.85
N ASN A 54 7.59 -4.12 -8.73
CA ASN A 54 9.05 -3.94 -8.70
C ASN A 54 9.41 -2.51 -9.18
N TRP A 55 10.60 -2.02 -8.81
CA TRP A 55 11.07 -0.67 -9.16
C TRP A 55 11.09 -0.38 -10.68
N ASP A 56 11.37 -1.40 -11.48
CA ASP A 56 11.35 -1.35 -12.95
C ASP A 56 9.94 -1.45 -13.58
N GLY A 57 8.90 -1.35 -12.76
CA GLY A 57 7.49 -1.45 -13.16
C GLY A 57 7.00 -2.86 -13.45
N LYS A 58 7.84 -3.90 -13.32
CA LYS A 58 7.45 -5.29 -13.59
C LYS A 58 6.78 -5.95 -12.38
N GLU A 59 6.13 -7.09 -12.62
CA GLU A 59 5.43 -7.90 -11.61
C GLU A 59 4.45 -7.10 -10.72
N MET A 60 3.65 -6.21 -11.32
CA MET A 60 2.59 -5.52 -10.59
C MET A 60 1.54 -6.52 -10.10
N ARG A 61 1.25 -6.49 -8.80
CA ARG A 61 0.28 -7.37 -8.13
C ARG A 61 -0.65 -6.53 -7.25
N ARG A 62 -1.96 -6.78 -7.34
CA ARG A 62 -2.98 -6.17 -6.49
C ARG A 62 -3.00 -6.91 -5.15
N ILE A 63 -2.83 -6.19 -4.03
CA ILE A 63 -2.61 -6.77 -2.70
C ILE A 63 -3.83 -6.65 -1.77
N THR A 64 -4.85 -5.87 -2.17
CA THR A 64 -6.17 -5.83 -1.53
C THR A 64 -7.29 -5.98 -2.55
N ASN A 65 -8.43 -6.51 -2.12
CA ASN A 65 -9.63 -6.66 -2.94
C ASN A 65 -10.85 -6.14 -2.16
N PHE A 66 -10.74 -4.91 -1.64
CA PHE A 66 -11.76 -4.27 -0.81
C PHE A 66 -12.66 -3.36 -1.64
N HIS A 67 -12.18 -2.91 -2.81
CA HIS A 67 -12.86 -1.97 -3.70
C HIS A 67 -13.36 -0.75 -2.91
N ASP A 68 -12.47 0.03 -2.33
CA ASP A 68 -12.82 1.15 -1.45
C ASP A 68 -11.76 2.25 -1.50
N ARG A 69 -12.04 3.42 -0.98
CA ARG A 69 -11.17 4.59 -1.07
C ARG A 69 -10.66 5.05 0.29
N TRP A 70 -10.21 4.12 1.13
CA TRP A 70 -9.91 4.36 2.54
C TRP A 70 -8.75 3.49 3.06
N PHE A 71 -7.56 3.72 2.53
CA PHE A 71 -6.30 3.10 2.94
C PHE A 71 -5.28 4.20 3.28
N SER A 72 -4.64 4.09 4.44
CA SER A 72 -3.62 5.02 4.92
C SER A 72 -2.48 4.27 5.60
N LEU A 73 -1.39 4.98 5.92
CA LEU A 73 -0.25 4.44 6.69
C LEU A 73 0.30 3.12 6.12
N ALA A 74 0.36 3.01 4.79
CA ALA A 74 0.97 1.87 4.14
C ALA A 74 2.50 2.01 4.13
N ASP A 75 3.20 0.95 4.51
CA ASP A 75 4.66 0.89 4.59
C ASP A 75 5.15 -0.52 4.24
N ILE A 76 6.42 -0.64 3.84
CA ILE A 76 7.04 -1.89 3.37
C ILE A 76 8.43 -2.06 4.00
N SER A 77 8.72 -3.27 4.49
CA SER A 77 9.99 -3.60 5.15
C SER A 77 11.20 -3.39 4.23
N HIS A 78 12.38 -3.19 4.83
CA HIS A 78 13.63 -2.90 4.10
C HIS A 78 13.94 -3.95 3.01
N ASP A 79 13.72 -5.23 3.34
CA ASP A 79 13.87 -6.39 2.45
C ASP A 79 12.81 -6.46 1.33
N GLY A 80 11.69 -5.73 1.44
CA GLY A 80 10.55 -5.80 0.55
C GLY A 80 9.61 -7.00 0.80
N GLU A 81 9.81 -7.80 1.86
CA GLU A 81 9.04 -9.02 2.13
C GLU A 81 7.69 -8.80 2.82
N LYS A 82 7.49 -7.68 3.52
CA LYS A 82 6.36 -7.49 4.46
C LYS A 82 5.79 -6.10 4.27
N ILE A 83 4.49 -6.02 4.01
CA ILE A 83 3.75 -4.78 3.80
C ILE A 83 2.74 -4.66 4.94
N VAL A 84 2.67 -3.48 5.57
CA VAL A 84 1.66 -3.11 6.56
C VAL A 84 0.82 -1.96 6.01
N PHE A 85 -0.46 -1.88 6.37
CA PHE A 85 -1.30 -0.71 6.09
C PHE A 85 -2.46 -0.60 7.08
N PHE A 86 -3.06 0.59 7.18
CA PHE A 86 -4.32 0.81 7.89
C PHE A 86 -5.47 0.96 6.89
N TYR A 87 -6.59 0.27 7.14
CA TYR A 87 -7.84 0.45 6.38
C TYR A 87 -8.87 1.12 7.28
N ASN A 88 -9.34 2.31 6.87
CA ASN A 88 -10.30 3.13 7.60
C ASN A 88 -11.67 3.23 6.91
N GLY A 89 -11.97 2.31 5.99
CA GLY A 89 -13.20 2.29 5.20
C GLY A 89 -14.40 1.65 5.88
N ARG A 90 -15.49 1.49 5.12
CA ARG A 90 -16.81 1.09 5.64
C ARG A 90 -17.32 -0.25 5.11
N LYS A 91 -16.45 -1.05 4.48
CA LYS A 91 -16.81 -2.35 3.88
C LYS A 91 -16.64 -3.48 4.93
N LYS A 92 -17.12 -4.69 4.59
CA LYS A 92 -17.25 -5.85 5.51
C LYS A 92 -15.95 -6.33 6.17
N GLN A 93 -14.80 -5.94 5.63
CA GLN A 93 -13.48 -6.37 6.07
C GLN A 93 -13.15 -5.84 7.49
N GLY A 94 -13.65 -4.66 7.84
CA GLY A 94 -13.48 -4.07 9.18
C GLY A 94 -12.27 -3.15 9.31
N ILE A 95 -12.46 -2.05 10.04
CA ILE A 95 -11.44 -1.01 10.25
C ILE A 95 -10.29 -1.52 11.11
N GLY A 96 -9.05 -1.25 10.71
CA GLY A 96 -7.85 -1.52 11.50
C GLY A 96 -6.61 -1.77 10.64
N THR A 97 -5.57 -2.32 11.27
CA THR A 97 -4.28 -2.60 10.63
C THR A 97 -4.28 -3.97 9.94
N TYR A 98 -3.61 -4.06 8.80
CA TYR A 98 -3.47 -5.27 7.99
C TYR A 98 -1.99 -5.51 7.65
N THR A 99 -1.62 -6.78 7.48
CA THR A 99 -0.35 -7.19 6.86
C THR A 99 -0.62 -7.98 5.58
N VAL A 100 0.26 -7.86 4.60
CA VAL A 100 0.32 -8.71 3.39
C VAL A 100 1.80 -8.89 3.02
N ASN A 101 2.18 -10.02 2.42
CA ASN A 101 3.60 -10.23 2.07
C ASN A 101 3.99 -9.49 0.76
N GLY A 102 5.29 -9.37 0.52
CA GLY A 102 5.91 -8.66 -0.62
C GLY A 102 5.64 -9.28 -2.00
N GLU A 103 4.95 -10.43 -2.02
CA GLU A 103 4.41 -11.08 -3.20
C GLU A 103 2.92 -10.77 -3.42
N GLY A 104 2.28 -9.97 -2.56
CA GLY A 104 0.85 -9.65 -2.60
C GLY A 104 -0.05 -10.76 -2.06
N LYS A 105 0.50 -11.76 -1.35
CA LYS A 105 -0.21 -12.92 -0.80
C LYS A 105 -0.38 -12.79 0.72
N GLU A 106 -1.22 -13.66 1.30
CA GLU A 106 -1.39 -13.80 2.76
C GLU A 106 -1.91 -12.53 3.47
N LEU A 107 -2.80 -11.79 2.80
CA LEU A 107 -3.49 -10.65 3.39
C LEU A 107 -4.23 -11.03 4.68
N LYS A 108 -3.89 -10.36 5.78
CA LYS A 108 -4.26 -10.72 7.15
C LYS A 108 -4.59 -9.48 7.97
N TYR A 109 -5.75 -9.50 8.63
CA TYR A 109 -6.14 -8.49 9.61
C TYR A 109 -5.37 -8.66 10.93
N ILE A 110 -4.73 -7.61 11.42
CA ILE A 110 -4.13 -7.58 12.75
C ILE A 110 -5.24 -7.25 13.76
N LYS A 111 -5.84 -8.29 14.35
CA LYS A 111 -6.84 -8.11 15.42
C LYS A 111 -6.19 -7.45 16.63
N SER A 112 -6.48 -6.17 16.83
CA SER A 112 -6.13 -5.42 18.03
C SER A 112 -6.69 -6.08 19.28
N ARG A 113 -5.99 -5.89 20.40
CA ARG A 113 -6.43 -6.22 21.75
C ARG A 113 -6.26 -4.96 22.59
N LEU A 114 -7.12 -4.75 23.58
CA LEU A 114 -6.84 -3.75 24.61
C LEU A 114 -5.58 -4.20 25.35
N ALA A 115 -4.55 -3.35 25.34
CA ALA A 115 -3.45 -3.50 26.28
C ALA A 115 -3.99 -3.22 27.70
N PRO A 116 -3.47 -3.87 28.75
CA PRO A 116 -3.74 -3.45 30.12
C PRO A 116 -3.30 -2.00 30.30
N ARG A 117 -4.05 -1.21 31.07
CA ARG A 117 -3.63 0.13 31.47
C ARG A 117 -2.39 -0.02 32.35
N VAL A 118 -1.25 0.48 31.87
CA VAL A 118 -0.05 0.59 32.71
C VAL A 118 -0.15 1.93 33.43
N GLU A 119 -0.37 1.89 34.73
CA GLU A 119 -0.29 3.07 35.59
C GLU A 119 1.19 3.19 36.01
N LEU A 120 1.84 4.28 35.58
CA LEU A 120 3.30 4.47 35.63
C LEU A 120 3.74 5.48 36.70
N PHE A 121 2.83 5.87 37.59
CA PHE A 121 3.06 6.90 38.61
C PHE A 121 2.30 6.54 39.89
N ASP A 122 3.06 6.32 40.96
CA ASP A 122 2.71 6.65 42.35
C ASP A 122 3.48 7.94 42.74
#